data_AF-A0A0M3JBP4-F1
#
_entry.id   AF-A0A0M3JBP4-F1
#
_cell.length_a   1.000
_cell.length_b   1.000
_cell.length_c   1.000
_cell.angle_alpha   90.00
_cell.angle_beta   90.00
_cell.angle_gamma   90.00
#
_symmetry.space_group_name_H-M   'P 1'
#
loop_
_entity.id
_entity.type
_entity.pdbx_description
1 polymer ?
#
loop_
_entity_poly.entity_id
_entity_poly.type
_entity_poly.pdbx_seq_one_letter_code
_entity_poly.pdbx_strand_id
1 'polypeptide(L)'
;MDRSAYMLVKALQKLSHNNFQIPVVFSLASNMAVTEPSQPIQIRVSNVLGESVGDLSVNIDTVMHVSSKEVVASRVPLKRVASDTKRILYEATLDRATNRGFYTIALTAGSHDKRLIGTNGASL
;
A
#
# COMPACT_ATOMS: atom_id res chain seq x y z
N MET A 1 -19.79 20.75 -17.24
CA MET A 1 -18.40 20.25 -17.19
C MET A 1 -18.36 18.72 -17.14
N ASP A 2 -19.37 18.01 -17.66
CA ASP A 2 -19.72 16.71 -17.05
C ASP A 2 -19.34 15.47 -17.86
N ARG A 3 -19.14 15.57 -19.17
CA ARG A 3 -18.88 14.38 -20.00
C ARG A 3 -17.52 13.76 -19.71
N SER A 4 -16.47 14.56 -19.62
CA SER A 4 -15.11 14.04 -19.39
C SER A 4 -14.95 13.44 -18.00
N ALA A 5 -15.45 14.13 -16.97
CA ALA A 5 -15.46 13.61 -15.61
C ALA A 5 -16.28 12.32 -15.50
N TYR A 6 -17.46 12.27 -16.13
CA TYR A 6 -18.28 11.06 -16.18
C TYR A 6 -17.55 9.89 -16.85
N MET A 7 -16.91 10.12 -18.01
CA MET A 7 -16.17 9.06 -18.70
C MET A 7 -14.98 8.56 -17.88
N LEU A 8 -14.27 9.45 -17.18
CA LEU A 8 -13.19 9.08 -16.28
C LEU A 8 -13.70 8.19 -15.14
N VAL A 9 -14.76 8.60 -14.44
CA VAL A 9 -15.35 7.80 -13.34
C VAL A 9 -15.84 6.45 -13.86
N LYS A 10 -16.48 6.42 -15.02
CA LYS A 10 -16.94 5.16 -15.65
C LYS A 10 -15.78 4.23 -15.99
N ALA A 11 -14.65 4.76 -16.45
CA ALA A 11 -13.44 3.97 -16.70
C ALA A 11 -12.86 3.40 -15.40
N LEU A 12 -12.75 4.21 -14.35
CA LEU A 12 -12.27 3.76 -13.04
C LEU A 12 -13.18 2.69 -12.43
N GLN A 13 -14.50 2.83 -12.54
CA GLN A 13 -15.45 1.80 -12.13
C GLN A 13 -15.24 0.47 -12.86
N LYS A 14 -14.95 0.51 -14.17
CA LYS A 14 -14.65 -0.69 -14.97
C LYS A 14 -13.32 -1.34 -14.62
N LEU A 15 -12.34 -0.59 -14.12
CA LEU A 15 -11.08 -1.13 -13.61
C LEU A 15 -11.25 -1.71 -12.20
N SER A 16 -11.99 -1.02 -11.33
CA SER A 16 -12.26 -1.48 -9.96
C SER A 16 -13.10 -2.75 -9.88
N HIS A 17 -14.05 -2.92 -10.81
CA HIS A 17 -15.02 -4.03 -10.82
C HIS A 17 -14.89 -4.84 -12.12
N ASN A 18 -13.71 -5.42 -12.32
CA ASN A 18 -13.39 -6.17 -13.53
C ASN A 18 -13.32 -7.68 -13.26
N ASN A 19 -13.80 -8.48 -14.21
CA ASN A 19 -13.72 -9.94 -14.11
C ASN A 19 -12.35 -10.51 -14.49
N PHE A 20 -11.49 -9.71 -15.11
CA PHE A 20 -10.19 -10.14 -15.62
C PHE A 20 -9.04 -9.51 -14.84
N GLN A 21 -9.04 -8.19 -14.68
CA GLN A 21 -7.92 -7.46 -14.07
C GLN A 21 -8.40 -6.29 -13.20
N ILE A 22 -8.06 -6.34 -11.91
CA ILE A 22 -8.36 -5.31 -10.93
C ILE A 22 -7.03 -4.71 -10.44
N PRO A 23 -6.73 -3.43 -10.78
CA PRO A 23 -5.50 -2.79 -10.32
C PRO A 23 -5.52 -2.55 -8.81
N VAL A 24 -4.45 -2.98 -8.14
CA VAL A 24 -4.21 -2.70 -6.73
C VAL A 24 -3.37 -1.43 -6.59
N VAL A 25 -3.78 -0.58 -5.66
CA VAL A 25 -3.15 0.70 -5.34
C VAL A 25 -2.62 0.66 -3.92
N PHE A 26 -1.35 1.02 -3.77
CA PHE A 26 -0.71 1.23 -2.48
C PHE A 26 -0.61 2.73 -2.23
N SER A 27 -0.97 3.16 -1.03
CA SER A 27 -0.82 4.56 -0.62
C SER A 27 -0.47 4.65 0.86
N LEU A 28 0.32 5.64 1.24
CA LEU A 28 0.60 5.93 2.63
C LEU A 28 -0.66 6.55 3.27
N ALA A 29 -1.15 5.91 4.33
CA ALA A 29 -2.33 6.36 5.09
C ALA A 29 -1.95 7.05 6.40
N SER A 30 -0.77 6.76 6.95
CA SER A 30 -0.20 7.48 8.09
C SER A 30 0.43 8.82 7.65
N ASN A 31 0.88 9.60 8.62
CA ASN A 31 1.70 10.77 8.34
C ASN A 31 3.00 10.36 7.61
N MET A 32 3.47 11.21 6.70
CA MET A 32 4.70 11.00 5.93
C MET A 32 5.95 11.14 6.80
N ALA A 33 5.86 11.93 7.87
CA ALA A 33 6.91 12.04 8.87
C ALA A 33 6.65 11.04 10.01
N VAL A 34 7.60 10.13 10.21
CA VAL A 34 7.66 9.26 11.39
C VAL A 34 8.60 9.92 12.40
N THR A 35 8.05 10.40 13.50
CA THR A 35 8.80 11.16 14.51
C THR A 35 9.34 10.27 15.62
N GLU A 36 8.66 9.16 15.88
CA GLU A 36 8.99 8.19 16.92
C GLU A 36 9.15 6.81 16.29
N PRO A 37 10.20 6.04 16.63
CA PRO A 37 10.40 4.69 16.08
C PRO A 37 9.23 3.74 16.36
N SER A 38 8.52 3.94 17.47
CA SER A 38 7.35 3.16 17.87
C SER A 38 6.07 3.51 17.11
N GLN A 39 6.05 4.62 16.35
CA GLN A 39 4.88 5.03 15.60
C GLN A 39 4.70 4.08 14.40
N PRO A 40 3.57 3.37 14.31
CA PRO A 40 3.33 2.48 13.18
C PRO A 40 3.12 3.29 11.89
N ILE A 41 3.70 2.81 10.80
CA ILE A 41 3.33 3.26 9.47
C ILE A 41 2.06 2.53 9.04
N GLN A 42 1.14 3.26 8.43
CA GLN A 42 -0.10 2.69 7.90
C GLN A 42 -0.10 2.80 6.38
N ILE A 43 -0.28 1.68 5.71
CA ILE A 43 -0.39 1.56 4.26
C ILE A 43 -1.83 1.19 3.92
N ARG A 44 -2.45 1.97 3.05
CA ARG A 44 -3.72 1.63 2.43
C ARG A 44 -3.47 0.84 1.16
N VAL A 45 -4.13 -0.31 1.07
CA VAL A 45 -4.14 -1.19 -0.11
C VAL A 45 -5.58 -1.37 -0.56
N SER A 46 -5.88 -0.87 -1.76
CA SER A 46 -7.26 -0.82 -2.30
C SER A 46 -7.27 -0.95 -3.82
N ASN A 47 -8.47 -0.94 -4.43
CA ASN A 47 -8.57 -0.70 -5.86
C ASN A 47 -8.44 0.81 -6.18
N VAL A 48 -8.53 1.17 -7.46
CA VAL A 48 -8.42 2.56 -7.95
C VAL A 48 -9.53 3.50 -7.46
N LEU A 49 -10.61 2.96 -6.89
CA LEU A 49 -11.69 3.73 -6.26
C LEU A 49 -11.60 3.75 -4.72
N GLY A 50 -10.55 3.19 -4.13
CA GLY A 50 -10.38 3.15 -2.68
C GLY A 50 -11.19 2.07 -1.97
N GLU A 51 -11.72 1.10 -2.71
CA GLU A 51 -12.52 0.00 -2.16
C GLU A 51 -11.64 -1.22 -1.86
N SER A 52 -12.14 -2.10 -0.99
CA SER A 52 -11.45 -3.34 -0.64
C SER A 52 -11.35 -4.28 -1.84
N VAL A 53 -10.18 -4.90 -2.00
CA VAL A 53 -9.92 -5.94 -3.00
C VAL A 53 -9.98 -7.35 -2.40
N GLY A 54 -10.54 -7.48 -1.20
CA GLY A 54 -10.67 -8.75 -0.48
C GLY A 54 -9.49 -9.04 0.44
N ASP A 55 -9.19 -10.32 0.62
CA ASP A 55 -8.14 -10.74 1.55
C ASP A 55 -6.74 -10.72 0.93
N LEU A 56 -5.84 -9.95 1.55
CA LEU A 56 -4.45 -9.80 1.15
C LEU A 56 -3.51 -10.14 2.30
N SER A 57 -2.34 -10.67 1.94
CA SER A 57 -1.13 -10.71 2.77
C SER A 57 -0.18 -9.63 2.27
N VAL A 58 -0.06 -8.53 3.01
CA VAL A 58 0.78 -7.40 2.61
C VAL A 58 2.12 -7.50 3.33
N ASN A 59 3.22 -7.35 2.59
CA ASN A 59 4.58 -7.40 3.09
C ASN A 59 5.38 -6.19 2.57
N ILE A 60 6.27 -5.68 3.43
CA ILE A 60 7.37 -4.82 3.02
C ILE A 60 8.53 -5.71 2.61
N ASP A 61 8.90 -5.64 1.33
CA ASP A 61 10.02 -6.40 0.78
C ASP A 61 11.34 -5.81 1.27
N THR A 62 11.48 -4.48 1.17
CA THR A 62 12.66 -3.75 1.61
C THR A 62 12.29 -2.34 2.10
N VAL A 63 13.04 -1.87 3.09
CA VAL A 63 13.10 -0.46 3.49
C VAL A 63 14.54 -0.02 3.28
N MET A 64 14.74 0.98 2.43
CA MET A 64 16.06 1.47 2.08
C MET A 64 16.18 2.96 2.41
N HIS A 65 17.23 3.34 3.12
CA HIS A 65 17.55 4.74 3.35
C HIS A 65 18.08 5.37 2.06
N VAL A 66 17.47 6.49 1.63
CA VAL A 66 17.68 7.03 0.27
C VAL A 66 19.11 7.52 0.06
N SER A 67 19.70 8.18 1.07
CA SER A 67 21.04 8.79 0.96
C SER A 67 22.17 7.80 1.20
N SER A 68 22.08 6.95 2.23
CA SER A 68 23.14 5.95 2.53
C SER A 68 23.00 4.66 1.72
N LYS A 69 21.87 4.44 1.03
CA LYS A 69 21.52 3.18 0.35
C LYS A 69 21.51 1.95 1.27
N GLU A 70 21.43 2.18 2.57
CA GLU A 70 21.39 1.13 3.57
C GLU A 70 20.01 0.47 3.59
N VAL A 71 19.98 -0.87 3.56
CA VAL A 71 18.75 -1.64 3.75
C VAL A 71 18.53 -1.85 5.24
N VAL A 72 17.47 -1.24 5.75
CA VAL A 72 17.21 -1.10 7.18
C VAL A 72 16.30 -2.21 7.70
N ALA A 73 15.39 -2.66 6.85
CA ALA A 73 14.48 -3.75 7.11
C ALA A 73 14.17 -4.48 5.80
N SER A 74 13.89 -5.78 5.88
CA SER A 74 13.47 -6.58 4.74
C SER A 74 12.51 -7.66 5.21
N ARG A 75 11.54 -8.01 4.36
CA ARG A 75 10.52 -9.05 4.60
C ARG A 75 9.74 -8.83 5.89
N VAL A 76 9.25 -7.60 6.09
CA VAL A 76 8.43 -7.26 7.26
C VAL A 76 6.96 -7.45 6.90
N PRO A 77 6.24 -8.40 7.52
CA PRO A 77 4.82 -8.57 7.27
C PRO A 77 4.02 -7.43 7.92
N LEU A 78 3.05 -6.87 7.19
CA LEU A 78 2.11 -5.91 7.78
C LEU A 78 0.91 -6.64 8.38
N LYS A 79 0.43 -6.12 9.50
CA LYS A 79 -0.80 -6.59 10.15
C LYS A 79 -1.96 -5.72 9.68
N ARG A 80 -3.16 -6.28 9.60
CA ARG A 80 -4.35 -5.44 9.36
C ARG A 80 -4.67 -4.61 10.58
N VAL A 81 -5.08 -3.38 10.35
CA VAL A 81 -5.58 -2.50 11.38
C VAL A 81 -6.95 -3.00 11.83
N ALA A 82 -7.07 -3.46 13.08
CA ALA A 82 -8.28 -4.10 13.58
C ALA A 82 -9.50 -3.16 13.62
N SER A 83 -9.28 -1.86 13.77
CA SER A 83 -10.33 -0.83 13.77
C SER A 83 -10.80 -0.44 12.37
N ASP A 84 -10.14 -0.91 11.30
CA ASP A 84 -10.52 -0.59 9.93
C ASP A 84 -11.65 -1.48 9.42
N THR A 85 -12.87 -0.94 9.43
CA THR A 85 -14.07 -1.60 8.92
C THR A 85 -14.02 -1.89 7.42
N LYS A 86 -13.24 -1.12 6.64
CA LYS A 86 -13.08 -1.31 5.20
C LYS A 86 -12.03 -2.37 4.84
N ARG A 87 -11.23 -2.83 5.81
CA ARG A 87 -10.19 -3.87 5.65
C ARG A 87 -9.13 -3.54 4.57
N ILE A 88 -8.86 -2.25 4.37
CA ILE A 88 -7.88 -1.70 3.42
C ILE A 88 -6.61 -1.19 4.10
N LEU A 89 -6.59 -1.05 5.42
CA LEU A 89 -5.45 -0.52 6.16
C LEU A 89 -4.59 -1.63 6.77
N TYR A 90 -3.29 -1.48 6.58
CA TYR A 90 -2.24 -2.37 7.06
C TYR A 90 -1.18 -1.57 7.80
N GLU A 91 -0.63 -2.11 8.87
CA GLU A 91 0.33 -1.43 9.72
C GLU A 91 1.55 -2.28 10.05
N ALA A 92 2.69 -1.61 10.19
CA ALA A 92 3.93 -2.17 10.70
C ALA A 92 4.74 -1.09 11.41
N THR A 93 5.56 -1.49 12.37
CA THR A 93 6.50 -0.60 13.05
C THR A 93 7.90 -0.82 12.47
N LEU A 94 8.64 0.26 12.23
CA LEU A 94 9.96 0.23 11.61
C LEU A 94 11.06 0.59 12.63
N ASP A 95 11.22 -0.24 13.66
CA ASP A 95 12.11 0.02 14.80
C ASP A 95 13.58 0.25 14.42
N ARG A 96 14.01 -0.30 13.27
CA ARG A 96 15.39 -0.20 12.77
C ARG A 96 15.67 1.09 12.01
N ALA A 97 14.65 1.87 11.63
CA ALA A 97 14.78 3.14 10.93
C ALA A 97 15.18 4.28 11.89
N THR A 98 16.37 4.17 12.48
CA THR A 98 16.89 5.10 13.49
C THR A 98 17.51 6.36 12.89
N ASN A 99 18.03 6.27 11.67
CA ASN A 99 18.62 7.40 10.98
C ASN A 99 17.54 8.36 10.50
N ARG A 100 17.77 9.67 10.63
CA ARG A 100 16.86 10.67 10.06
C ARG A 100 17.09 10.77 8.56
N GLY A 101 16.00 10.79 7.80
CA GLY A 101 16.06 10.97 6.36
C GLY A 101 14.85 10.38 5.65
N PHE A 102 14.97 10.28 4.33
CA PHE A 102 13.96 9.67 3.49
C PHE A 102 14.22 8.18 3.34
N TYR A 103 13.15 7.40 3.35
CA TYR A 103 13.18 5.97 3.14
C TYR A 103 12.31 5.62 1.94
N THR A 104 12.77 4.67 1.15
CA THR A 104 11.99 4.03 0.10
C THR A 104 11.49 2.69 0.62
N ILE A 105 10.19 2.45 0.50
CA ILE A 105 9.54 1.22 0.98
C ILE A 105 9.03 0.44 -0.22
N ALA A 106 9.60 -0.73 -0.46
CA ALA A 106 9.11 -1.67 -1.47
C ALA A 106 8.05 -2.60 -0.85
N LEU A 107 6.91 -2.75 -1.52
CA LEU A 107 5.73 -3.44 -1.03
C LEU A 107 5.27 -4.51 -2.02
N THR A 108 4.77 -5.60 -1.46
CA THR A 108 4.07 -6.67 -2.17
C THR A 108 2.80 -7.08 -1.42
N ALA A 109 1.72 -7.36 -2.15
CA ALA A 109 0.46 -7.87 -1.63
C ALA A 109 0.16 -9.25 -2.26
N GLY A 110 0.30 -10.32 -1.49
CA GLY A 110 -0.15 -11.65 -1.89
C GLY A 110 -1.67 -11.77 -1.82
N SER A 111 -2.29 -12.39 -2.83
CA SER A 111 -3.71 -12.75 -2.83
C SER A 111 -3.93 -14.08 -3.55
N HIS A 112 -5.05 -14.74 -3.21
CA HIS A 112 -5.54 -15.88 -3.97
C HIS A 112 -6.36 -15.46 -5.20
N ASP A 113 -6.82 -14.20 -5.27
CA ASP A 113 -7.53 -13.68 -6.43
C ASP A 113 -6.55 -13.32 -7.54
N LYS A 114 -6.54 -14.14 -8.59
CA LYS A 114 -5.64 -13.99 -9.75
C LYS A 114 -5.96 -12.78 -10.63
N ARG A 115 -7.09 -12.10 -10.40
CA ARG A 115 -7.47 -10.88 -11.12
C ARG A 115 -6.70 -9.67 -10.62
N LEU A 116 -6.14 -9.72 -9.40
CA LEU A 116 -5.42 -8.58 -8.85
C LEU A 116 -4.08 -8.39 -9.57
N ILE A 117 -3.86 -7.18 -10.08
CA ILE A 117 -2.63 -6.81 -10.77
C ILE A 117 -1.94 -5.63 -10.10
N GLY A 118 -0.64 -5.46 -10.34
CA GLY A 118 0.16 -4.42 -9.69
C GLY A 118 0.40 -4.72 -8.20
N THR A 119 0.32 -5.99 -7.81
CA THR A 119 0.46 -6.43 -6.43
C THR A 119 1.91 -6.47 -5.94
N ASN A 120 2.91 -6.40 -6.83
CA ASN A 120 4.31 -6.58 -6.47
C ASN A 120 5.14 -5.40 -6.97
N GLY A 121 6.24 -5.08 -6.28
CA GLY A 121 7.19 -4.05 -6.71
C GLY A 121 6.65 -2.63 -6.60
N ALA A 122 5.60 -2.43 -5.79
CA ALA A 122 5.14 -1.09 -5.46
C ALA A 122 6.19 -0.41 -4.58
N SER A 123 6.47 0.87 -4.83
CA SER A 123 7.44 1.65 -4.06
C SER A 123 6.79 2.93 -3.59
N LEU A 124 6.93 3.23 -2.30
CA LEU A 124 6.51 4.47 -1.66
C LEU A 124 7.72 5.24 -1.10
#